data_AF-A0A8X8Z6I8-F1
#
_entry.id   AF-A0A8X8Z6I8-F1
#
_cell.length_a   1.000
_cell.length_b   1.000
_cell.length_c   1.000
_cell.angle_alpha   90.00
_cell.angle_beta   90.00
_cell.angle_gamma   90.00
#
_symmetry.space_group_name_H-M   'P 1'
#
loop_
_entity.id
_entity.type
_entity.pdbx_description
1 polymer ?
#
loop_
_entity_poly.entity_id
_entity_poly.type
_entity_poly.pdbx_seq_one_letter_code
_entity_poly.pdbx_strand_id
1 'polypeptide(L)'
;MDICLGKPPLPSLLSHHCLHIYAGPVARCRSASLTFTYLLHSRYISKSDLASYTDDPAHISVVNNYVKSVVDDVMAVDWVADGFSGSVAVPPGSLLRLTVMKPKEEEAWKGEILGIVRGMKEKFDSIEQLTVGENFSPGRSKGFSNASIAVAKDLESNAKI
;
A
#
# COMPACT_ATOMS: atom_id res chain seq x y z
N MET A 1 -5.49 -8.55 5.47
CA MET A 1 -4.31 -9.17 4.83
C MET A 1 -4.76 -10.53 4.36
N ASP A 2 -4.85 -10.76 3.05
CA ASP A 2 -5.34 -12.05 2.52
C ASP A 2 -4.19 -12.84 1.92
N ILE A 3 -3.84 -13.93 2.60
CA ILE A 3 -2.88 -14.92 2.13
C ILE A 3 -3.66 -15.92 1.25
N CYS A 4 -3.34 -15.97 -0.04
CA CYS A 4 -3.80 -17.03 -0.94
C CYS A 4 -3.03 -18.33 -0.66
N LEU A 5 -3.67 -19.28 0.02
CA LEU A 5 -3.38 -20.71 -0.13
C LEU A 5 -4.53 -21.33 -0.94
N GLY A 6 -4.22 -22.25 -1.87
CA GLY A 6 -5.13 -22.77 -2.89
C GLY A 6 -6.54 -23.15 -2.41
N LYS A 7 -7.56 -22.63 -3.14
CA LYS A 7 -9.03 -22.89 -3.19
C LYS A 7 -9.65 -23.90 -2.21
N PRO A 8 -10.85 -23.63 -1.63
CA PRO A 8 -12.05 -23.07 -2.27
C PRO A 8 -12.39 -21.64 -1.75
N PRO A 9 -13.52 -20.99 -2.13
CA PRO A 9 -13.60 -19.53 -2.11
C PRO A 9 -13.54 -19.05 -0.66
N LEU A 10 -12.54 -18.25 -0.34
CA LEU A 10 -12.63 -17.39 0.82
C LEU A 10 -13.93 -16.59 0.64
N PRO A 11 -14.84 -16.56 1.64
CA PRO A 11 -15.98 -15.65 1.59
C PRO A 11 -15.43 -14.28 1.24
N SER A 12 -16.01 -13.62 0.23
CA SER A 12 -15.47 -12.41 -0.37
C SER A 12 -15.00 -11.42 0.70
N LEU A 13 -13.68 -11.33 0.90
CA LEU A 13 -13.06 -10.42 1.85
C LEU A 13 -13.17 -8.95 1.40
N LEU A 14 -13.71 -8.76 0.19
CA LEU A 14 -14.33 -7.52 -0.24
C LEU A 14 -15.64 -7.34 0.55
N SER A 15 -15.52 -6.78 1.75
CA SER A 15 -16.67 -6.12 2.37
C SER A 15 -17.04 -4.89 1.52
N HIS A 16 -18.26 -4.36 1.68
CA HIS A 16 -18.72 -3.14 0.98
C HIS A 16 -17.78 -1.94 1.17
N HIS A 17 -16.87 -1.98 2.14
CA HIS A 17 -15.97 -0.90 2.51
C HIS A 17 -14.60 -0.99 1.82
N CYS A 18 -14.17 -2.16 1.33
CA CYS A 18 -12.85 -2.37 0.73
C CYS A 18 -12.96 -2.53 -0.80
N LEU A 19 -12.47 -1.53 -1.54
CA LEU A 19 -12.57 -1.49 -3.01
C LEU A 19 -11.50 -2.36 -3.71
N HIS A 20 -10.35 -2.51 -3.08
CA HIS A 20 -9.23 -3.27 -3.60
C HIS A 20 -8.43 -3.80 -2.42
N ILE A 21 -7.99 -5.05 -2.54
CA ILE A 21 -7.02 -5.65 -1.64
C ILE A 21 -6.09 -6.55 -2.45
N TYR A 22 -4.80 -6.43 -2.19
CA TYR A 22 -3.75 -7.25 -2.79
C TYR A 22 -2.69 -7.53 -1.74
N ALA A 23 -2.28 -8.80 -1.63
CA ALA A 23 -1.12 -9.20 -0.84
C ALA A 23 -0.13 -9.94 -1.73
N GLY A 24 1.15 -9.62 -1.59
CA GLY A 24 2.21 -10.27 -2.36
C GLY A 24 3.58 -10.19 -1.70
N PRO A 25 4.52 -11.06 -2.11
CA PRO A 25 5.87 -11.05 -1.58
C PRO A 25 6.64 -9.80 -2.04
N VAL A 26 7.50 -9.28 -1.16
CA VAL A 26 8.42 -8.19 -1.47
C VAL A 26 9.60 -8.77 -2.24
N ALA A 27 9.64 -8.55 -3.55
CA ALA A 27 10.73 -9.05 -4.41
C ALA A 27 12.07 -8.33 -4.15
N ARG A 28 12.03 -7.07 -3.71
CA ARG A 28 13.22 -6.26 -3.43
C ARG A 28 12.93 -5.21 -2.36
N CYS A 29 13.72 -5.19 -1.30
CA CYS A 29 13.75 -4.11 -0.32
C CYS A 29 15.06 -3.31 -0.51
N ARG A 30 14.97 -1.98 -0.68
CA ARG A 30 16.16 -1.11 -0.80
C ARG A 30 16.60 -0.50 0.54
N SER A 31 15.91 -0.81 1.63
CA SER A 31 16.29 -0.36 2.97
C SER A 31 17.03 -1.47 3.70
N ALA A 32 18.18 -1.15 4.29
CA ALA A 32 18.88 -2.05 5.19
C ALA A 32 18.16 -2.22 6.55
N SER A 33 17.22 -1.33 6.89
CA SER A 33 16.51 -1.33 8.16
C SER A 33 15.11 -1.96 8.09
N LEU A 34 14.63 -2.34 6.90
CA LEU A 34 13.31 -2.94 6.71
C LEU A 34 13.46 -4.36 6.17
N THR A 35 12.95 -5.34 6.92
CA THR A 35 13.03 -6.77 6.59
C THR A 35 11.67 -7.37 6.26
N PHE A 36 10.68 -6.54 5.91
CA PHE A 36 9.34 -7.00 5.56
C PHE A 36 9.36 -7.86 4.30
N THR A 37 8.70 -9.02 4.37
CA THR A 37 8.68 -10.04 3.32
C THR A 37 7.42 -9.99 2.47
N TYR A 38 6.37 -9.32 2.95
CA TYR A 38 5.09 -9.18 2.25
C TYR A 38 4.59 -7.74 2.30
N LEU A 39 3.93 -7.33 1.22
CA LEU A 39 3.20 -6.08 1.11
C LEU A 39 1.71 -6.40 1.00
N LEU A 40 0.91 -5.78 1.86
CA LEU A 40 -0.53 -5.65 1.70
C LEU A 40 -0.83 -4.24 1.20
N HIS A 41 -1.56 -4.14 0.10
CA HIS A 41 -2.08 -2.87 -0.41
C HIS A 41 -3.59 -2.98 -0.51
N SER A 42 -4.28 -2.04 0.12
CA SER A 42 -5.74 -1.95 0.06
C SER A 42 -6.20 -0.52 -0.21
N ARG A 43 -7.41 -0.39 -0.75
CA ARG A 43 -8.03 0.90 -1.07
C ARG A 43 -9.46 0.94 -0.57
N TYR A 44 -9.83 2.09 -0.05
CA TYR A 44 -11.13 2.38 0.57
C TYR A 44 -11.66 3.69 0.00
N ILE A 45 -12.99 3.87 0.02
CA ILE A 45 -13.60 5.13 -0.43
C ILE A 45 -13.19 6.27 0.51
N SER A 46 -13.17 6.01 1.81
CA SER A 46 -12.90 7.03 2.83
C SER A 46 -12.13 6.45 4.03
N LYS A 47 -11.66 7.34 4.92
CA LYS A 47 -11.12 6.94 6.23
C LYS A 47 -12.17 6.21 7.08
N SER A 48 -13.44 6.59 6.96
CA SER A 48 -14.53 5.93 7.67
C SER A 48 -14.71 4.50 7.19
N ASP A 49 -14.59 4.24 5.88
CA ASP A 49 -14.68 2.89 5.32
C ASP A 49 -13.49 2.02 5.74
N LEU A 50 -12.29 2.60 5.82
CA LEU A 50 -11.13 1.90 6.41
C LEU A 50 -11.39 1.53 7.88
N ALA A 51 -11.95 2.44 8.68
CA ALA A 51 -12.30 2.16 10.06
C ALA A 51 -13.36 1.05 10.14
N SER A 52 -14.45 1.16 9.38
CA SER A 52 -15.50 0.13 9.30
C SER A 52 -14.96 -1.24 8.87
N TYR A 53 -14.03 -1.29 7.90
CA TYR A 53 -13.38 -2.54 7.50
C TYR A 53 -12.50 -3.13 8.60
N THR A 54 -11.79 -2.27 9.34
CA THR A 54 -10.91 -2.69 10.45
C THR A 54 -11.72 -3.30 11.60
N ASP A 55 -12.90 -2.75 11.85
CA ASP A 55 -13.81 -3.19 12.92
C ASP A 55 -14.78 -4.29 12.47
N ASP A 56 -14.74 -4.69 11.18
CA ASP A 56 -15.62 -5.72 10.63
C ASP A 56 -15.34 -7.08 11.30
N PRO A 57 -16.35 -7.75 11.89
CA PRO A 57 -16.17 -9.04 12.54
C PRO A 57 -15.54 -10.12 11.64
N ALA A 58 -15.82 -10.10 10.33
CA ALA A 58 -15.21 -11.02 9.38
C ALA A 58 -13.72 -10.74 9.21
N HIS A 59 -13.33 -9.46 9.09
CA HIS A 59 -11.93 -9.06 9.05
C HIS A 59 -11.20 -9.45 10.34
N ILE A 60 -11.77 -9.12 11.50
CA ILE A 60 -11.20 -9.43 12.82
C ILE A 60 -11.02 -10.95 12.98
N SER A 61 -12.01 -11.75 12.58
CA SER A 61 -11.94 -13.21 12.62
C SER A 61 -10.76 -13.73 11.79
N VAL A 62 -10.57 -13.20 10.57
CA VAL A 62 -9.44 -13.60 9.72
C VAL A 62 -8.10 -13.23 10.35
N VAL A 63 -7.97 -12.00 10.86
CA VAL A 63 -6.75 -11.55 11.52
C VAL A 63 -6.41 -12.42 12.72
N ASN A 64 -7.40 -12.70 13.57
CA ASN A 64 -7.20 -13.48 14.80
C ASN A 64 -6.86 -14.95 14.52
N ASN A 65 -7.54 -15.57 13.56
CA ASN A 65 -7.42 -17.01 13.33
C ASN A 65 -6.26 -17.38 12.40
N TYR A 66 -5.84 -16.48 11.50
CA TYR A 66 -4.89 -16.82 10.43
C TYR A 66 -3.67 -15.90 10.34
N VAL A 67 -3.77 -14.62 10.74
CA VAL A 67 -2.68 -13.66 10.54
C VAL A 67 -1.77 -13.59 11.77
N LYS A 68 -2.35 -13.49 12.98
CA LYS A 68 -1.58 -13.27 14.22
C LYS A 68 -0.56 -14.36 14.53
N SER A 69 -0.81 -15.61 14.12
CA SER A 69 0.05 -16.75 14.41
C SER A 69 1.26 -16.86 13.47
N VAL A 70 1.25 -16.16 12.33
CA VAL A 70 2.27 -16.32 11.26
C VAL A 70 2.99 -15.03 10.91
N VAL A 71 2.59 -13.90 11.50
CA VAL A 71 3.19 -12.58 11.24
C VAL A 71 3.95 -12.11 12.47
N ASP A 72 5.28 -12.05 12.35
CA ASP A 72 6.18 -11.62 13.43
C ASP A 72 6.18 -10.10 13.63
N ASP A 73 5.99 -9.35 12.54
CA ASP A 73 6.08 -7.90 12.55
C ASP A 73 5.11 -7.25 11.55
N VAL A 74 4.53 -6.12 11.94
CA VAL A 74 3.55 -5.37 11.14
C VAL A 74 3.94 -3.89 11.11
N MET A 75 3.86 -3.31 9.92
CA MET A 75 3.88 -1.86 9.71
C MET A 75 2.73 -1.49 8.79
N ALA A 76 2.00 -0.44 9.16
CA ALA A 76 0.95 0.15 8.34
C ALA A 76 1.22 1.64 8.14
N VAL A 77 1.00 2.08 6.91
CA VAL A 77 0.99 3.48 6.52
C VAL A 77 -0.31 3.71 5.75
N ASP A 78 -1.15 4.62 6.23
CA ASP A 78 -2.44 4.92 5.63
C ASP A 78 -2.47 6.40 5.27
N TRP A 79 -2.81 6.73 4.04
CA TRP A 79 -2.88 8.11 3.57
C TRP A 79 -4.09 8.33 2.67
N VAL A 80 -4.46 9.60 2.51
CA VAL A 80 -5.51 9.99 1.54
C VAL A 80 -4.83 10.18 0.18
N ALA A 81 -5.35 9.50 -0.84
CA ALA A 81 -4.85 9.61 -2.20
C ALA A 81 -5.50 10.81 -2.93
N ASP A 82 -5.11 12.03 -2.54
CA ASP A 82 -5.67 13.26 -3.12
C ASP A 82 -5.42 13.34 -4.63
N GLY A 83 -6.47 13.64 -5.39
CA GLY A 83 -6.40 13.77 -6.85
C GLY A 83 -6.19 12.45 -7.58
N PHE A 84 -6.44 11.30 -6.93
CA PHE A 84 -6.42 10.02 -7.61
C PHE A 84 -7.46 9.97 -8.73
N SER A 85 -7.00 9.66 -9.94
CA SER A 85 -7.82 9.44 -11.11
C SER A 85 -7.39 8.15 -11.80
N GLY A 86 -8.37 7.38 -12.30
CA GLY A 86 -8.16 6.10 -12.96
C GLY A 86 -8.83 4.92 -12.26
N SER A 87 -8.45 3.71 -12.67
CA SER A 87 -9.01 2.46 -12.13
C SER A 87 -8.59 2.24 -10.67
N VAL A 88 -9.56 1.98 -9.79
CA VAL A 88 -9.29 1.60 -8.40
C VAL A 88 -8.61 0.23 -8.33
N ALA A 89 -8.95 -0.68 -9.23
CA ALA A 89 -8.31 -1.98 -9.34
C ALA A 89 -6.90 -1.84 -9.94
N VAL A 90 -5.94 -2.56 -9.36
CA VAL A 90 -4.60 -2.72 -9.93
C VAL A 90 -4.65 -3.79 -11.02
N PRO A 91 -4.17 -3.51 -12.25
CA PRO A 91 -4.19 -4.49 -13.32
C PRO A 91 -3.37 -5.75 -12.99
N PRO A 92 -3.82 -6.95 -13.38
CA PRO A 92 -3.04 -8.18 -13.21
C PRO A 92 -1.66 -8.07 -13.87
N GLY A 93 -0.62 -8.61 -13.22
CA GLY A 93 0.76 -8.55 -13.70
C GLY A 93 1.49 -7.23 -13.42
N SER A 94 0.85 -6.26 -12.76
CA SER A 94 1.51 -5.01 -12.38
C SER A 94 2.58 -5.20 -11.32
N LEU A 95 3.63 -4.36 -11.38
CA LEU A 95 4.61 -4.21 -10.30
C LEU A 95 4.19 -3.08 -9.36
N LEU A 96 4.18 -3.37 -8.06
CA LEU A 96 3.97 -2.35 -7.03
C LEU A 96 5.31 -1.94 -6.41
N ARG A 97 5.54 -0.64 -6.29
CA ARG A 97 6.65 -0.08 -5.53
C ARG A 97 6.12 0.83 -4.44
N LEU A 98 6.23 0.37 -3.20
CA LEU A 98 6.01 1.19 -2.02
C LEU A 98 7.30 1.93 -1.65
N THR A 99 7.20 3.23 -1.40
CA THR A 99 8.25 4.05 -0.82
C THR A 99 7.72 4.66 0.47
N VAL A 100 8.41 4.44 1.59
CA VAL A 100 8.08 5.04 2.91
C VAL A 100 9.21 5.96 3.33
N MET A 101 8.86 7.10 3.93
CA MET A 101 9.80 8.18 4.22
C MET A 101 9.62 8.71 5.64
N LYS A 102 10.76 9.07 6.22
CA LYS A 102 10.88 9.74 7.51
C LYS A 102 11.70 11.02 7.31
N PRO A 103 11.09 12.08 6.75
CA PRO A 103 11.77 13.35 6.57
C PRO A 103 12.23 13.90 7.92
N LYS A 104 13.40 14.56 7.94
CA LYS A 104 13.93 15.23 9.14
C LYS A 104 13.18 16.54 9.42
N GLU A 105 12.66 17.17 8.37
CA GLU A 105 11.94 18.43 8.40
C GLU A 105 10.63 18.26 7.62
N GLU A 106 9.49 18.60 8.23
CA GLU A 106 8.17 18.41 7.63
C GLU A 106 7.97 19.23 6.34
N GLU A 107 8.57 20.43 6.27
CA GLU A 107 8.42 21.32 5.12
C GLU A 107 9.15 20.85 3.87
N ALA A 108 10.21 20.03 4.03
CA ALA A 108 10.90 19.41 2.90
C ALA A 108 9.99 18.46 2.10
N TRP A 109 9.01 17.84 2.77
CA TRP A 109 8.05 16.95 2.13
C TRP A 109 6.99 17.70 1.30
N LYS A 110 6.39 18.75 1.87
CA LYS A 110 5.20 19.41 1.31
C LYS A 110 5.45 20.10 -0.04
N GLY A 111 6.67 20.59 -0.27
CA GLY A 111 7.03 21.27 -1.51
C GLY A 111 7.72 20.34 -2.51
N GLU A 112 9.01 20.11 -2.28
CA GLU A 112 9.91 19.53 -3.29
C GLU A 112 9.66 18.03 -3.50
N ILE A 113 9.61 17.24 -2.43
CA ILE A 113 9.52 15.78 -2.55
C ILE A 113 8.15 15.36 -3.11
N LEU A 114 7.06 15.96 -2.62
CA LEU A 114 5.71 15.68 -3.13
C LEU A 114 5.59 16.05 -4.62
N GLY A 115 6.16 17.20 -5.02
CA GLY A 115 6.21 17.64 -6.42
C GLY A 115 7.01 16.67 -7.30
N ILE A 116 8.19 16.24 -6.85
CA ILE A 116 9.02 15.27 -7.56
C ILE A 116 8.28 13.95 -7.74
N VAL A 117 7.70 13.41 -6.66
CA VAL A 117 6.97 12.13 -6.71
C VAL A 117 5.80 12.26 -7.67
N ARG A 118 4.95 13.29 -7.55
CA ARG A 118 3.82 13.48 -8.47
C ARG A 118 4.27 13.60 -9.94
N GLY A 119 5.36 14.33 -10.19
CA GLY A 119 5.95 14.46 -11.51
C GLY A 119 6.57 13.17 -12.07
N MET A 120 6.79 12.12 -11.27
CA MET A 120 7.26 10.84 -11.79
C MET A 120 6.26 10.19 -12.73
N LYS A 121 4.95 10.33 -12.47
CA LYS A 121 3.93 9.77 -13.35
C LYS A 121 3.97 10.41 -14.76
N GLU A 122 4.30 11.69 -14.84
CA GLU A 122 4.43 12.42 -16.11
C GLU A 122 5.74 12.11 -16.85
N LYS A 123 6.77 11.67 -16.11
CA LYS A 123 8.10 11.36 -16.67
C LYS A 123 8.25 9.92 -17.14
N PHE A 124 7.45 9.00 -16.61
CA PHE A 124 7.57 7.58 -16.86
C PHE A 124 6.22 6.98 -17.29
N ASP A 125 6.05 6.76 -18.60
CA ASP A 125 4.86 6.13 -19.20
C ASP A 125 4.59 4.71 -18.66
N SER A 126 5.57 4.08 -18.02
CA SER A 126 5.41 2.78 -17.37
C SER A 126 4.60 2.85 -16.08
N ILE A 127 4.48 4.03 -15.44
CA ILE A 127 3.71 4.22 -14.21
C ILE A 127 2.24 4.49 -14.55
N GLU A 128 1.39 3.50 -14.32
CA GLU A 128 -0.05 3.63 -14.57
C GLU A 128 -0.76 4.38 -13.44
N GLN A 129 -0.33 4.12 -12.20
CA GLN A 129 -0.94 4.71 -11.02
C GLN A 129 0.14 5.15 -10.05
N LEU A 130 -0.04 6.32 -9.47
CA LEU A 130 0.85 6.85 -8.45
C LEU A 130 0.01 7.59 -7.42
N THR A 131 0.09 7.16 -6.17
CA THR A 131 -0.48 7.90 -5.05
C THR A 131 0.60 8.19 -4.05
N VAL A 132 0.42 9.30 -3.33
CA VAL A 132 1.38 9.81 -2.38
C VAL A 132 0.62 10.63 -1.34
N GLY A 133 1.04 10.53 -0.08
CA GLY A 133 0.38 11.27 0.98
C GLY A 133 1.09 11.17 2.33
N GLU A 134 0.52 11.92 3.27
CA GLU A 134 0.91 11.91 4.67
C GLU A 134 0.17 10.79 5.41
N ASN A 135 0.92 10.07 6.25
CA ASN A 135 0.41 8.94 7.01
C ASN A 135 -0.44 9.42 8.20
N PHE A 136 -1.69 8.99 8.28
CA PHE A 136 -2.59 9.25 9.41
C PHE A 136 -2.65 8.09 10.43
N SER A 137 -1.79 7.07 10.31
CA SER A 137 -1.67 5.93 11.24
C SER A 137 -0.31 5.89 11.96
N PRO A 138 0.07 6.91 12.74
CA PRO A 138 1.41 7.00 13.33
C PRO A 138 1.74 5.88 14.31
N GLY A 139 0.75 5.35 15.03
CA GLY A 139 0.93 4.25 15.98
C GLY A 139 1.32 2.91 15.33
N ARG A 140 1.16 2.76 14.01
CA ARG A 140 1.47 1.54 13.27
C ARG A 140 2.58 1.70 12.24
N SER A 141 3.16 2.89 12.11
CA SER A 141 4.05 3.21 10.99
C SER A 141 5.54 3.19 11.34
N LYS A 142 5.92 2.75 12.54
CA LYS A 142 7.34 2.69 12.97
C LYS A 142 8.10 4.01 12.78
N GLY A 143 7.40 5.14 12.89
CA GLY A 143 7.96 6.47 12.73
C GLY A 143 8.12 6.96 11.29
N PHE A 144 7.60 6.23 10.30
CA PHE A 144 7.40 6.77 8.95
C PHE A 144 6.16 7.65 8.91
N SER A 145 6.29 8.84 8.34
CA SER A 145 5.23 9.86 8.30
C SER A 145 4.67 10.06 6.90
N ASN A 146 5.33 9.56 5.86
CA ASN A 146 4.92 9.77 4.48
C ASN A 146 5.15 8.52 3.65
N ALA A 147 4.30 8.32 2.64
CA ALA A 147 4.41 7.18 1.75
C ALA A 147 3.96 7.53 0.33
N SER A 148 4.48 6.79 -0.64
CA SER A 148 3.96 6.74 -2.00
C SER A 148 3.92 5.30 -2.49
N ILE A 149 2.94 5.00 -3.34
CA ILE A 149 2.89 3.72 -4.04
C ILE A 149 2.73 3.96 -5.54
N ALA A 150 3.66 3.39 -6.31
CA ALA A 150 3.62 3.37 -7.77
C ALA A 150 3.17 1.99 -8.24
N VAL A 151 2.28 1.95 -9.22
CA VAL A 151 1.87 0.77 -9.97
C VAL A 151 2.44 0.93 -11.37
N ALA A 152 3.31 0.00 -11.78
CA ALA A 152 4.00 0.04 -13.06
C ALA A 152 3.71 -1.21 -13.90
N LYS A 153 3.81 -1.05 -15.23
CA LYS A 153 3.84 -2.16 -16.19
C LYS A 153 5.13 -2.97 -16.00
N ASP A 154 5.06 -4.25 -16.35
CA ASP A 154 6.02 -5.35 -16.13
C ASP A 154 7.53 -5.03 -16.30
N LEU A 155 8.38 -5.91 -15.74
CA LEU A 155 9.78 -5.73 -15.37
C LEU A 155 10.78 -5.53 -16.54
N GLU A 156 10.42 -5.79 -17.80
CA GLU A 156 11.38 -5.73 -18.91
C GLU A 156 11.92 -4.32 -19.21
N SER A 157 11.34 -3.27 -18.64
CA SER A 157 11.75 -1.87 -18.89
C SER A 157 12.27 -1.10 -17.67
N ASN A 158 12.24 -1.67 -16.46
CA ASN A 158 12.35 -0.89 -15.21
C ASN A 158 13.71 -0.96 -14.47
N ALA A 159 14.82 -1.17 -15.18
CA ALA A 159 16.16 -1.15 -14.57
C ALA A 159 16.61 0.25 -14.06
N LYS A 160 15.83 1.31 -14.28
CA LYS A 160 16.25 2.71 -14.02
C LYS A 160 15.32 3.56 -13.13
N ILE A 161 14.30 2.98 -12.49
CA ILE A 161 13.52 3.68 -11.45
C ILE A 161 14.08 3.36 -10.06
#